data_AF-A0A7G6XAR6-F1
#
_entry.id   AF-A0A7G6XAR6-F1
#
_cell.length_a   1.000
_cell.length_b   1.000
_cell.length_c   1.000
_cell.angle_alpha   90.00
_cell.angle_beta   90.00
_cell.angle_gamma   90.00
#
_symmetry.space_group_name_H-M   'P 1'
#
loop_
_entity.id
_entity.type
_entity.pdbx_description
1 polymer ?
#
loop_
_entity_poly.entity_id
_entity_poly.type
_entity_poly.pdbx_seq_one_letter_code
_entity_poly.pdbx_strand_id
1 'polypeptide(L)'
;MVADASPDLPGITAQDLLAKVQTAKVDGLSGMVTSSTDLGLPAIPGLGGDSSKFTDLLTGKHTARVAFAGPDKARVSVIDDMAERTLTTDGKTAWVYDSSKREATKLALPAHPAKPEVAPEKQTYDPQAVAKQFLGAIDPSTKVEVSGTEKVAGRDAYKLRLVPKTDKTTVGSVTLAIDSKTWVPLQVTVMPRTGKDPAVQLGFSAVSFDVPAASTFAFTPPKGVKVTEEKLPAARHTEPKGLPKPNGTKPDTGKSDADKPTVVGKGWESVVVLRGAKLPADAGPLGQLLAKARTVQGTWGSGKILTTKMVSALITDDGRVFIGLVSPDTLQAAAAKAPR
;
A
#
# COMPACT_ATOMS: atom_id res chain seq x y z
N MET A 1 1.65 2.78 -35.49
CA MET A 1 2.23 2.43 -34.18
C MET A 1 2.90 1.09 -34.34
N VAL A 2 4.22 1.02 -34.21
CA VAL A 2 4.92 -0.27 -34.11
C VAL A 2 4.58 -0.79 -32.72
N ALA A 3 3.97 -1.97 -32.62
CA ALA A 3 3.81 -2.64 -31.34
C ALA A 3 5.23 -2.97 -30.85
N ASP A 4 5.71 -2.30 -29.81
CA ASP A 4 6.95 -2.68 -29.16
C ASP A 4 6.82 -4.15 -28.73
N ALA A 5 7.66 -5.01 -29.31
CA ALA A 5 7.67 -6.42 -28.95
C ALA A 5 8.09 -6.53 -27.48
N SER A 6 7.42 -7.42 -26.74
CA SER A 6 7.86 -7.77 -25.39
C SER A 6 9.33 -8.20 -25.40
N PRO A 7 10.15 -7.77 -24.43
CA PRO A 7 11.57 -8.16 -24.39
C PRO A 7 11.74 -9.68 -24.35
N ASP A 8 12.67 -10.21 -25.14
CA ASP A 8 13.03 -11.62 -25.09
C ASP A 8 14.06 -11.85 -23.97
N LEU A 9 13.59 -12.39 -22.85
CA LEU A 9 14.43 -12.68 -21.67
C LEU A 9 14.42 -14.18 -21.38
N PRO A 10 15.53 -14.74 -20.84
CA PRO A 10 15.57 -16.14 -20.45
C PRO A 10 14.45 -16.53 -19.49
N GLY A 11 13.92 -17.74 -19.62
CA GLY A 11 12.92 -18.27 -18.69
C GLY A 11 13.45 -18.30 -17.25
N ILE A 12 12.62 -17.89 -16.30
CA ILE A 12 12.94 -17.91 -14.86
C ILE A 12 11.73 -18.35 -14.05
N THR A 13 11.97 -19.11 -12.99
CA THR A 13 10.91 -19.53 -12.07
C THR A 13 10.49 -18.38 -11.15
N ALA A 14 9.28 -18.43 -10.61
CA ALA A 14 8.83 -17.45 -9.61
C ALA A 14 9.71 -17.47 -8.34
N GLN A 15 10.19 -18.65 -7.93
CA GLN A 15 11.07 -18.81 -6.78
C GLN A 15 12.42 -18.12 -7.01
N ASP A 16 13.05 -18.35 -8.15
CA ASP A 16 14.34 -17.74 -8.48
C ASP A 16 14.23 -16.24 -8.65
N LEU A 17 13.14 -15.76 -9.25
CA LEU A 17 12.89 -14.33 -9.39
C LEU A 17 12.73 -13.65 -8.02
N LEU A 18 11.98 -14.26 -7.10
CA LEU A 18 11.83 -13.77 -5.72
C LEU A 18 13.15 -13.83 -4.93
N ALA A 19 13.96 -14.87 -5.14
CA ALA A 19 15.28 -14.96 -4.53
C ALA A 19 16.22 -13.85 -5.05
N LYS A 20 16.14 -13.49 -6.33
CA LYS A 20 16.91 -12.40 -6.92
C LYS A 20 16.47 -11.03 -6.43
N VAL A 21 15.17 -10.79 -6.24
CA VAL A 21 14.67 -9.54 -5.63
C VAL A 21 15.27 -9.34 -4.23
N GLN A 22 15.40 -10.39 -3.43
CA GLN A 22 15.99 -10.33 -2.09
C GLN A 22 17.49 -10.02 -2.08
N THR A 23 18.19 -10.29 -3.19
CA THR A 23 19.62 -9.99 -3.35
C THR A 23 19.86 -8.71 -4.14
N ALA A 24 18.81 -8.00 -4.56
CA ALA A 24 18.89 -6.72 -5.23
C ALA A 24 19.66 -5.72 -4.35
N LYS A 25 20.75 -5.19 -4.90
CA LYS A 25 21.56 -4.14 -4.26
C LYS A 25 21.80 -3.05 -5.28
N VAL A 26 21.43 -1.83 -4.91
CA VAL A 26 21.67 -0.63 -5.71
C VAL A 26 22.32 0.42 -4.81
N ASP A 27 23.46 0.94 -5.24
CA ASP A 27 24.19 1.98 -4.51
C ASP A 27 23.48 3.34 -4.61
N GLY A 28 22.68 3.51 -5.66
CA GLY A 28 21.76 4.62 -5.81
C GLY A 28 20.62 4.33 -6.76
N LEU A 29 19.59 5.16 -6.65
CA LEU A 29 18.40 5.11 -7.49
C LEU A 29 17.81 6.51 -7.57
N SER A 30 17.37 6.93 -8.75
CA SER A 30 16.52 8.10 -8.90
C SER A 30 15.47 7.88 -9.97
N GLY A 31 14.34 8.57 -9.86
CA GLY A 31 13.28 8.42 -10.85
C GLY A 31 12.03 9.21 -10.55
N MET A 32 11.09 9.14 -11.49
CA MET A 32 9.72 9.59 -11.32
C MET A 32 8.81 8.40 -11.16
N VAL A 33 8.08 8.35 -10.05
CA VAL A 33 7.07 7.35 -9.74
C VAL A 33 5.71 7.97 -9.96
N THR A 34 4.85 7.26 -10.69
CA THR A 34 3.44 7.63 -10.86
C THR A 34 2.58 6.60 -10.16
N SER A 35 1.60 7.08 -9.41
CA SER A 35 0.50 6.29 -8.89
C SER A 35 -0.77 6.66 -9.63
N SER A 36 -1.58 5.69 -10.00
CA SER A 36 -2.92 5.86 -10.55
C SER A 36 -3.86 4.88 -9.87
N THR A 37 -4.89 5.39 -9.22
CA THR A 37 -5.89 4.57 -8.55
C THR A 37 -7.29 4.89 -9.06
N ASP A 38 -7.96 3.87 -9.59
CA ASP A 38 -9.36 3.87 -10.02
C ASP A 38 -10.07 2.65 -9.42
N LEU A 39 -10.64 2.85 -8.23
CA LEU A 39 -11.43 1.82 -7.54
C LEU A 39 -12.89 1.77 -8.03
N GLY A 40 -13.25 2.57 -9.04
CA GLY A 40 -14.62 2.73 -9.53
C GLY A 40 -15.57 3.35 -8.49
N LEU A 41 -15.04 4.10 -7.51
CA LEU A 41 -15.86 4.78 -6.52
C LEU A 41 -16.64 5.91 -7.20
N PRO A 42 -17.97 6.03 -6.99
CA PRO A 42 -18.72 7.16 -7.52
C PRO A 42 -18.20 8.45 -6.87
N ALA A 43 -18.08 9.52 -7.65
CA ALA A 43 -17.95 10.85 -7.07
C ALA A 43 -19.22 11.13 -6.25
N ILE A 44 -19.06 11.52 -4.99
CA ILE A 44 -20.17 11.90 -4.11
C ILE A 44 -20.04 13.41 -3.88
N PRO A 45 -20.70 14.25 -4.70
CA PRO A 45 -20.67 15.70 -4.50
C PRO A 45 -21.24 16.05 -3.13
N GLY A 46 -20.57 16.90 -2.36
CA GLY A 46 -21.09 17.40 -1.08
C GLY A 46 -20.74 16.58 0.17
N LEU A 47 -19.84 15.60 0.11
CA LEU A 47 -19.11 15.12 1.30
C LEU A 47 -18.17 16.23 1.79
N GLY A 48 -18.71 17.24 2.47
CA GLY A 48 -17.94 18.35 3.02
C GLY A 48 -17.03 17.89 4.18
N GLY A 49 -15.75 18.29 4.15
CA GLY A 49 -14.77 18.05 5.22
C GLY A 49 -13.58 17.18 4.83
N ASP A 50 -12.78 16.77 5.84
CA ASP A 50 -11.55 15.96 5.70
C ASP A 50 -11.76 14.59 5.01
N SER A 51 -12.99 14.09 4.95
CA SER A 51 -13.37 12.84 4.28
C SER A 51 -13.24 12.91 2.75
N SER A 52 -13.56 14.04 2.12
CA SER A 52 -13.35 14.26 0.68
C SER A 52 -11.86 14.29 0.31
N LYS A 53 -11.03 14.91 1.16
CA LYS A 53 -9.57 14.94 0.99
C LYS A 53 -8.93 13.56 1.11
N PHE A 54 -9.49 12.69 1.95
CA PHE A 54 -9.03 11.31 2.08
C PHE A 54 -9.40 10.46 0.85
N THR A 55 -10.59 10.65 0.27
CA THR A 55 -10.96 9.98 -0.98
C THR A 55 -10.16 10.47 -2.18
N ASP A 56 -9.85 11.77 -2.26
CA ASP A 56 -8.99 12.35 -3.31
C ASP A 56 -7.51 11.93 -3.18
N LEU A 57 -7.06 11.53 -1.99
CA LEU A 57 -5.73 10.94 -1.79
C LEU A 57 -5.70 9.44 -2.13
N LEU A 58 -6.86 8.77 -1.99
CA LEU A 58 -7.00 7.35 -2.31
C LEU A 58 -7.29 7.11 -3.79
N THR A 59 -7.85 8.09 -4.50
CA THR A 59 -8.27 7.98 -5.90
C THR A 59 -7.67 9.11 -6.71
N GLY A 60 -7.19 8.81 -7.91
CA GLY A 60 -6.54 9.80 -8.77
C GLY A 60 -5.07 9.48 -9.09
N LYS A 61 -4.40 10.47 -9.69
CA LYS A 61 -3.03 10.34 -10.16
C LYS A 61 -2.11 11.19 -9.31
N HIS A 62 -1.03 10.59 -8.82
CA HIS A 62 0.01 11.29 -8.08
C HIS A 62 1.37 11.03 -8.71
N THR A 63 2.22 12.05 -8.71
CA THR A 63 3.60 11.93 -9.18
C THR A 63 4.55 12.23 -8.02
N ALA A 64 5.50 11.34 -7.79
CA ALA A 64 6.57 11.53 -6.83
C ALA A 64 7.92 11.44 -7.53
N ARG A 65 8.82 12.37 -7.22
CA ARG A 65 10.25 12.20 -7.51
C ARG A 65 10.89 11.48 -6.35
N VAL A 66 11.66 10.45 -6.64
CA VAL A 66 12.41 9.68 -5.65
C VAL A 66 13.89 9.70 -5.98
N ALA A 67 14.71 9.79 -4.95
CA ALA A 67 16.15 9.60 -5.03
C ALA A 67 16.64 8.89 -3.77
N PHE A 68 17.58 7.98 -3.93
CA PHE A 68 18.24 7.23 -2.87
C PHE A 68 19.73 7.10 -3.21
N ALA A 69 20.58 7.25 -2.19
CA ALA A 69 21.99 6.88 -2.26
C ALA A 69 22.38 6.25 -0.92
N GLY A 70 22.98 5.06 -0.97
CA GLY A 70 23.26 4.29 0.23
C GLY A 70 24.26 4.99 1.18
N PRO A 71 24.27 4.65 2.48
CA PRO A 71 23.23 3.93 3.24
C PRO A 71 22.14 4.85 3.81
N ASP A 72 22.31 6.18 3.71
CA ASP A 72 21.65 7.13 4.61
C ASP A 72 21.02 8.33 3.90
N LYS A 73 21.04 8.38 2.56
CA LYS A 73 20.49 9.49 1.79
C LYS A 73 19.23 9.08 1.06
N ALA A 74 18.18 9.86 1.24
CA ALA A 74 16.91 9.65 0.57
C ALA A 74 16.22 10.98 0.33
N ARG A 75 15.49 11.08 -0.77
CA ARG A 75 14.57 12.19 -1.05
C ARG A 75 13.34 11.65 -1.73
N VAL A 76 12.19 12.05 -1.21
CA VAL A 76 10.88 11.83 -1.81
C VAL A 76 10.21 13.19 -1.92
N SER A 77 9.75 13.54 -3.10
CA SER A 77 9.06 14.81 -3.36
C SER A 77 7.77 14.50 -4.10
N VAL A 78 6.65 14.56 -3.40
CA VAL A 78 5.30 14.40 -3.97
C VAL A 78 4.89 15.74 -4.55
N ILE A 79 4.50 15.73 -5.82
CA ILE A 79 4.15 16.91 -6.59
C ILE A 79 2.67 16.80 -6.93
N ASP A 80 1.88 17.71 -6.37
CA ASP A 80 0.49 17.92 -6.72
C ASP A 80 0.35 19.29 -7.42
N ASP A 81 -0.79 19.56 -8.07
CA ASP A 81 -0.99 20.72 -8.95
C ASP A 81 -0.72 22.10 -8.31
N MET A 82 -0.81 22.20 -6.98
CA MET A 82 -0.59 23.45 -6.23
C MET A 82 0.32 23.29 -5.02
N ALA A 83 0.90 22.12 -4.78
CA ALA A 83 1.72 21.87 -3.61
C ALA A 83 2.78 20.80 -3.85
N GLU A 84 3.98 21.05 -3.35
CA GLU A 84 5.03 20.07 -3.13
C GLU A 84 5.11 19.70 -1.65
N ARG A 85 5.21 18.40 -1.39
CA ARG A 85 5.62 17.84 -0.10
C ARG A 85 6.92 17.08 -0.25
N THR A 86 7.92 17.47 0.50
CA THR A 86 9.27 16.87 0.41
C THR A 86 9.64 16.24 1.74
N LEU A 87 10.12 15.01 1.69
CA LEU A 87 10.91 14.40 2.75
C LEU A 87 12.31 14.13 2.20
N THR A 88 13.34 14.60 2.88
CA THR A 88 14.73 14.38 2.45
C THR A 88 15.67 14.23 3.61
N THR A 89 16.68 13.39 3.46
CA THR A 89 17.76 13.23 4.42
C THR A 89 19.09 13.06 3.70
N ASP A 90 20.12 13.66 4.29
CA ASP A 90 21.52 13.51 3.89
C ASP A 90 22.29 12.53 4.79
N GLY A 91 21.59 11.84 5.69
CA GLY A 91 22.14 10.92 6.69
C GLY A 91 22.46 11.54 8.05
N LYS A 92 22.51 12.86 8.15
CA LYS A 92 22.74 13.60 9.41
C LYS A 92 21.52 14.38 9.83
N THR A 93 20.84 14.96 8.84
CA THR A 93 19.65 15.77 9.02
C THR A 93 18.56 15.21 8.13
N ALA A 94 17.33 15.19 8.63
CA ALA A 94 16.14 14.99 7.83
C ALA A 94 15.30 16.27 7.80
N TRP A 95 14.62 16.50 6.69
CA TRP A 95 13.72 17.61 6.49
C TRP A 95 12.38 17.10 6.01
N VAL A 96 11.32 17.63 6.60
CA VAL A 96 9.95 17.48 6.11
C VAL A 96 9.47 18.88 5.74
N TYR A 97 9.02 19.06 4.50
CA TYR A 97 8.58 20.35 3.98
C TYR A 97 7.20 20.22 3.36
N ASP A 98 6.32 21.17 3.69
CA ASP A 98 5.02 21.33 3.06
C ASP A 98 4.89 22.76 2.52
N SER A 99 4.91 22.89 1.19
CA SER A 99 4.82 24.18 0.50
C SER A 99 3.48 24.88 0.67
N SER A 100 2.38 24.12 0.84
CA SER A 100 1.04 24.68 1.02
C SER A 100 0.91 25.43 2.35
N LYS A 101 1.65 24.96 3.37
CA LYS A 101 1.72 25.60 4.69
C LYS A 101 2.87 26.59 4.82
N ARG A 102 3.84 26.53 3.89
CA ARG A 102 5.14 27.22 4.01
C ARG A 102 5.83 26.88 5.34
N GLU A 103 5.82 25.60 5.69
CA GLU A 103 6.42 25.08 6.91
C GLU A 103 7.47 24.00 6.59
N ALA A 104 8.57 24.01 7.33
CA ALA A 104 9.59 22.98 7.28
C ALA A 104 9.95 22.52 8.69
N THR A 105 10.00 21.20 8.90
CA THR A 105 10.52 20.61 10.13
C THR A 105 11.89 20.02 9.85
N LYS A 106 12.89 20.44 10.63
CA LYS A 106 14.24 19.89 10.61
C LYS A 106 14.39 18.91 11.76
N LEU A 107 14.86 17.71 11.43
CA LEU A 107 15.08 16.61 12.37
C LEU A 107 16.58 16.30 12.39
N ALA A 108 17.21 16.42 13.56
CA ALA A 108 18.56 15.89 13.75
C ALA A 108 18.49 14.37 13.90
N LEU A 109 19.19 13.64 13.03
CA LEU A 109 19.25 12.18 13.11
C LEU A 109 20.34 11.76 14.12
N PRO A 110 20.08 10.73 14.94
CA PRO A 110 21.13 10.17 15.79
C PRO A 110 22.26 9.63 14.91
N ALA A 111 23.50 9.75 15.39
CA ALA A 111 24.63 9.13 14.71
C ALA A 111 24.40 7.63 14.62
N HIS A 112 24.44 7.07 13.40
CA HIS A 112 24.45 5.61 13.26
C HIS A 112 25.72 5.09 13.92
N PRO A 113 25.63 4.14 14.88
CA PRO A 113 26.83 3.48 15.37
C PRO A 113 27.54 2.84 14.18
N ALA A 114 28.83 3.16 14.02
CA ALA A 114 29.66 2.60 12.99
C ALA A 114 29.88 1.11 13.29
N LYS A 115 28.99 0.28 12.77
CA LYS A 115 28.84 -1.18 12.99
C LYS A 115 28.12 -1.54 14.30
N PRO A 116 27.24 -2.56 14.28
CA PRO A 116 26.84 -3.23 15.51
C PRO A 116 28.07 -3.87 16.18
N GLU A 117 28.24 -3.63 17.48
CA GLU A 117 29.37 -4.11 18.31
C GLU A 117 29.37 -5.64 18.49
N VAL A 118 28.32 -6.30 18.02
CA VAL A 118 28.26 -7.75 17.83
C VAL A 118 27.76 -7.95 16.41
N ALA A 119 28.59 -8.52 15.53
CA ALA A 119 28.06 -9.11 14.31
C ALA A 119 27.07 -10.18 14.78
N PRO A 120 25.74 -10.03 14.57
CA PRO A 120 24.84 -11.13 14.87
C PRO A 120 25.39 -12.34 14.15
N GLU A 121 25.43 -13.49 14.83
CA GLU A 121 25.77 -14.76 14.19
C GLU A 121 25.08 -14.76 12.84
N LYS A 122 25.85 -14.92 11.77
CA LYS A 122 25.30 -15.01 10.43
C LYS A 122 24.41 -16.26 10.43
N GLN A 123 23.15 -16.11 10.83
CA GLN A 123 22.10 -16.98 10.34
C GLN A 123 22.30 -16.93 8.83
N THR A 124 22.67 -18.07 8.26
CA THR A 124 22.90 -18.18 6.83
C THR A 124 21.60 -17.80 6.15
N TYR A 125 21.48 -16.53 5.77
CA TYR A 125 20.33 -16.01 5.08
C TYR A 125 20.37 -16.62 3.69
N ASP A 126 19.46 -17.57 3.45
CA ASP A 126 19.29 -18.22 2.16
C ASP A 126 18.04 -17.64 1.48
N PRO A 127 18.20 -16.73 0.49
CA PRO A 127 17.09 -16.16 -0.26
C PRO A 127 16.20 -17.20 -0.93
N GLN A 128 16.74 -18.37 -1.29
CA GLN A 128 16.00 -19.46 -1.91
C GLN A 128 15.05 -20.13 -0.91
N ALA A 129 15.54 -20.41 0.30
CA ALA A 129 14.71 -20.94 1.37
C ALA A 129 13.56 -19.98 1.73
N VAL A 130 13.85 -18.68 1.82
CA VAL A 130 12.83 -17.65 2.12
C VAL A 130 11.81 -17.54 1.00
N ALA A 131 12.25 -17.52 -0.27
CA ALA A 131 11.34 -17.49 -1.42
C ALA A 131 10.43 -18.71 -1.45
N LYS A 132 10.97 -19.91 -1.22
CA LYS A 132 10.21 -21.16 -1.16
C LYS A 132 9.19 -21.16 -0.02
N GLN A 133 9.59 -20.69 1.16
CA GLN A 133 8.69 -20.59 2.31
C GLN A 133 7.54 -19.61 2.03
N PHE A 134 7.84 -18.45 1.46
CA PHE A 134 6.82 -17.47 1.07
C PHE A 134 5.83 -18.06 0.07
N LEU A 135 6.32 -18.69 -1.01
CA LEU A 135 5.47 -19.33 -2.01
C LEU A 135 4.61 -20.43 -1.41
N GLY A 136 5.18 -21.28 -0.55
CA GLY A 136 4.44 -22.32 0.15
C GLY A 136 3.33 -21.78 1.06
N ALA A 137 3.54 -20.62 1.69
CA ALA A 137 2.53 -19.99 2.53
C ALA A 137 1.34 -19.43 1.74
N ILE A 138 1.57 -18.92 0.53
CA ILE A 138 0.51 -18.30 -0.28
C ILE A 138 -0.11 -19.23 -1.32
N ASP A 139 0.59 -20.30 -1.72
CA ASP A 139 0.12 -21.24 -2.75
C ASP A 139 -1.30 -21.77 -2.50
N PRO A 140 -1.73 -22.14 -1.28
CA PRO A 140 -3.10 -22.62 -1.05
C PRO A 140 -4.20 -21.65 -1.50
N SER A 141 -3.91 -20.35 -1.55
CA SER A 141 -4.87 -19.29 -1.89
C SER A 141 -4.55 -18.52 -3.17
N THR A 142 -3.31 -18.63 -3.67
CA THR A 142 -2.77 -17.75 -4.71
C THR A 142 -1.92 -18.54 -5.68
N LYS A 143 -2.23 -18.48 -6.98
CA LYS A 143 -1.34 -18.97 -8.03
C LYS A 143 -0.29 -17.89 -8.30
N VAL A 144 0.98 -18.27 -8.28
CA VAL A 144 2.11 -17.38 -8.55
C VAL A 144 2.85 -17.88 -9.78
N GLU A 145 3.07 -17.01 -10.77
CA GLU A 145 3.74 -17.37 -12.02
C GLU A 145 4.53 -16.20 -12.61
N VAL A 146 5.57 -16.50 -13.38
CA VAL A 146 6.21 -15.52 -14.26
C VAL A 146 5.44 -15.53 -15.58
N SER A 147 4.58 -14.53 -15.77
CA SER A 147 3.59 -14.46 -16.86
C SER A 147 4.14 -13.90 -18.19
N GLY A 148 5.47 -13.75 -18.27
CA GLY A 148 6.18 -13.18 -19.41
C GLY A 148 6.98 -11.94 -19.02
N THR A 149 7.22 -11.07 -20.00
CA THR A 149 8.09 -9.90 -19.88
C THR A 149 7.39 -8.64 -20.37
N GLU A 150 7.91 -7.48 -19.97
CA GLU A 150 7.47 -6.18 -20.44
C GLU A 150 8.60 -5.14 -20.31
N LYS A 151 8.38 -3.95 -20.88
CA LYS A 151 9.28 -2.81 -20.71
C LYS A 151 8.61 -1.77 -19.78
N VAL A 152 9.28 -1.43 -18.68
CA VAL A 152 8.82 -0.40 -17.72
C VAL A 152 9.90 0.66 -17.57
N ALA A 153 9.54 1.94 -17.75
CA ALA A 153 10.50 3.06 -17.71
C ALA A 153 11.76 2.83 -18.58
N GLY A 154 11.58 2.26 -19.77
CA GLY A 154 12.67 1.93 -20.69
C GLY A 154 13.43 0.64 -20.36
N ARG A 155 13.08 -0.07 -19.29
CA ARG A 155 13.81 -1.22 -18.78
C ARG A 155 13.08 -2.54 -18.97
N ASP A 156 13.82 -3.57 -19.35
CA ASP A 156 13.25 -4.90 -19.60
C ASP A 156 13.03 -5.62 -18.27
N ALA A 157 11.81 -6.09 -18.05
CA ALA A 157 11.34 -6.61 -16.77
C ALA A 157 10.58 -7.93 -16.91
N TYR A 158 10.67 -8.77 -15.88
CA TYR A 158 9.85 -9.97 -15.71
C TYR A 158 8.53 -9.62 -15.01
N LYS A 159 7.43 -10.24 -15.43
CA LYS A 159 6.09 -10.07 -14.84
C LYS A 159 5.76 -11.18 -13.85
N LEU A 160 6.03 -10.96 -12.57
CA LEU A 160 5.58 -11.85 -11.51
C LEU A 160 4.10 -11.59 -11.22
N ARG A 161 3.24 -12.56 -11.56
CA ARG A 161 1.79 -12.44 -11.45
C ARG A 161 1.24 -13.34 -10.36
N LEU A 162 0.41 -12.74 -9.49
CA LEU A 162 -0.30 -13.38 -8.39
C LEU A 162 -1.79 -13.35 -8.70
N VAL A 163 -2.43 -14.53 -8.70
CA VAL A 163 -3.84 -14.71 -9.04
C VAL A 163 -4.56 -15.41 -7.89
N PRO A 164 -5.58 -14.79 -7.28
CA PRO A 164 -6.40 -15.48 -6.27
C PRO A 164 -7.03 -16.76 -6.86
N LYS A 165 -6.91 -17.89 -6.15
CA LYS A 165 -7.51 -19.18 -6.53
C LYS A 165 -9.02 -19.28 -6.21
N THR A 166 -9.63 -18.17 -5.79
CA THR A 166 -11.06 -18.05 -5.46
C THR A 166 -11.73 -17.03 -6.37
N ASP A 167 -13.01 -17.22 -6.67
CA ASP A 167 -13.88 -16.27 -7.37
C ASP A 167 -14.60 -15.29 -6.43
N LYS A 168 -14.45 -15.49 -5.12
CA LYS A 168 -15.10 -14.68 -4.08
C LYS A 168 -14.49 -13.29 -3.89
N THR A 169 -13.36 -13.00 -4.54
CA THR A 169 -12.67 -11.70 -4.50
C THR A 169 -12.91 -10.89 -5.77
N THR A 170 -13.01 -9.56 -5.65
CA THR A 170 -13.01 -8.63 -6.79
C THR A 170 -11.62 -8.45 -7.40
N VAL A 171 -10.55 -8.88 -6.73
CA VAL A 171 -9.19 -8.87 -7.27
C VAL A 171 -9.06 -9.95 -8.33
N GLY A 172 -8.66 -9.57 -9.54
CA GLY A 172 -8.37 -10.48 -10.64
C GLY A 172 -6.92 -10.96 -10.60
N SER A 173 -5.98 -10.02 -10.47
CA SER A 173 -4.57 -10.33 -10.26
C SER A 173 -3.77 -9.15 -9.75
N VAL A 174 -2.61 -9.44 -9.14
CA VAL A 174 -1.56 -8.47 -8.85
C VAL A 174 -0.33 -8.84 -9.69
N THR A 175 0.24 -7.89 -10.43
CA THR A 175 1.44 -8.11 -11.23
C THR A 175 2.55 -7.18 -10.76
N LEU A 176 3.73 -7.73 -10.49
CA LEU A 176 4.96 -6.98 -10.24
C LEU A 176 5.87 -7.09 -11.46
N ALA A 177 6.25 -5.95 -12.04
CA ALA A 177 7.30 -5.86 -13.03
C ALA A 177 8.65 -5.72 -12.31
N ILE A 178 9.57 -6.65 -12.52
CA ILE A 178 10.87 -6.71 -11.84
C ILE A 178 11.98 -6.55 -12.86
N ASP A 179 12.87 -5.57 -12.67
CA ASP A 179 13.98 -5.31 -13.59
C ASP A 179 14.85 -6.56 -13.80
N SER A 180 15.19 -6.87 -15.05
CA SER A 180 15.96 -8.06 -15.39
C SER A 180 17.46 -7.99 -15.06
N LYS A 181 17.98 -6.80 -14.70
CA LYS A 181 19.41 -6.58 -14.42
C LYS A 181 19.67 -6.30 -12.94
N THR A 182 18.88 -5.43 -12.33
CA THR A 182 19.02 -4.98 -10.94
C THR A 182 18.09 -5.70 -9.98
N TRP A 183 17.09 -6.42 -10.49
CA TRP A 183 16.08 -7.15 -9.71
C TRP A 183 15.21 -6.25 -8.82
N VAL A 184 15.22 -4.94 -9.08
CA VAL A 184 14.39 -3.97 -8.39
C VAL A 184 12.96 -4.01 -8.98
N PRO A 185 11.91 -4.08 -8.14
CA PRO A 185 10.54 -3.91 -8.60
C PRO A 185 10.33 -2.51 -9.20
N LEU A 186 9.87 -2.47 -10.45
CA LEU A 186 9.66 -1.23 -11.21
C LEU A 186 8.20 -0.77 -11.22
N GLN A 187 7.26 -1.71 -11.18
CA GLN A 187 5.83 -1.41 -11.22
C GLN A 187 5.02 -2.50 -10.50
N VAL A 188 3.95 -2.08 -9.82
CA VAL A 188 2.90 -2.93 -9.28
C VAL A 188 1.59 -2.55 -9.95
N THR A 189 0.86 -3.54 -10.46
CA THR A 189 -0.44 -3.36 -11.09
C THR A 189 -1.46 -4.29 -10.44
N VAL A 190 -2.58 -3.74 -9.97
CA VAL A 190 -3.72 -4.50 -9.45
C VAL A 190 -4.84 -4.45 -10.48
N MET A 191 -5.15 -5.60 -11.05
CA MET A 191 -6.25 -5.77 -11.99
C MET A 191 -7.51 -6.22 -11.25
N PRO A 192 -8.66 -5.58 -11.48
CA PRO A 192 -9.95 -6.12 -11.06
C PRO A 192 -10.22 -7.45 -11.78
N ARG A 193 -11.13 -8.24 -11.23
CA ARG A 193 -11.63 -9.48 -11.85
C ARG A 193 -12.46 -9.18 -13.09
N THR A 194 -13.13 -8.04 -13.12
CA THR A 194 -13.96 -7.57 -14.23
C THR A 194 -13.46 -6.23 -14.76
N GLY A 195 -13.54 -6.03 -16.07
CA GLY A 195 -13.01 -4.84 -16.74
C GLY A 195 -11.59 -5.04 -17.30
N LYS A 196 -11.10 -4.03 -18.03
CA LYS A 196 -9.82 -4.09 -18.76
C LYS A 196 -8.76 -3.13 -18.21
N ASP A 197 -9.17 -2.15 -17.42
CA ASP A 197 -8.27 -1.15 -16.88
C ASP A 197 -7.82 -1.52 -15.45
N PRO A 198 -6.56 -1.26 -15.09
CA PRO A 198 -6.08 -1.49 -13.74
C PRO A 198 -6.88 -0.66 -12.73
N ALA A 199 -7.04 -1.22 -11.53
CA ALA A 199 -7.65 -0.49 -10.43
C ALA A 199 -6.60 0.27 -9.61
N VAL A 200 -5.37 -0.26 -9.56
CA VAL A 200 -4.22 0.41 -8.96
C VAL A 200 -3.03 0.16 -9.87
N GLN A 201 -2.27 1.21 -10.17
CA GLN A 201 -0.98 1.11 -10.83
C GLN A 201 0.00 2.05 -10.15
N LEU A 202 1.11 1.51 -9.65
CA LEU A 202 2.19 2.26 -9.03
C LEU A 202 3.49 1.84 -9.70
N GLY A 203 4.20 2.75 -10.35
CA GLY A 203 5.44 2.39 -11.02
C GLY A 203 6.28 3.56 -11.48
N PHE A 204 7.52 3.27 -11.87
CA PHE A 204 8.40 4.26 -12.47
C PHE A 204 7.91 4.63 -13.88
N SER A 205 7.80 5.93 -14.14
CA SER A 205 7.72 6.49 -15.49
C SER A 205 9.12 6.76 -16.07
N ALA A 206 10.10 6.99 -15.21
CA ALA A 206 11.54 7.09 -15.53
C ALA A 206 12.36 6.60 -14.34
N VAL A 207 13.46 5.87 -14.59
CA VAL A 207 14.36 5.37 -13.54
C VAL A 207 15.82 5.36 -14.01
N SER A 208 16.72 5.77 -13.13
CA SER A 208 18.17 5.56 -13.22
C SER A 208 18.66 4.86 -11.95
N PHE A 209 19.64 3.97 -12.11
CA PHE A 209 20.33 3.28 -11.02
C PHE A 209 21.74 3.86 -10.76
N ASP A 210 22.04 5.03 -11.34
CA ASP A 210 23.24 5.79 -11.01
C ASP A 210 23.09 6.39 -9.61
N VAL A 211 24.23 6.59 -8.94
CA VAL A 211 24.26 7.26 -7.63
C VAL A 211 23.93 8.75 -7.82
N PRO A 212 22.82 9.26 -7.26
CA PRO A 212 22.50 10.68 -7.36
C PRO A 212 23.57 11.54 -6.70
N ALA A 213 23.83 12.72 -7.26
CA ALA A 213 24.77 13.67 -6.67
C ALA A 213 24.33 14.08 -5.26
N ALA A 214 25.28 14.31 -4.35
CA ALA A 214 25.00 14.66 -2.95
C ALA A 214 24.10 15.90 -2.78
N SER A 215 24.18 16.85 -3.72
CA SER A 215 23.32 18.04 -3.77
C SER A 215 21.83 17.73 -3.91
N THR A 216 21.46 16.56 -4.44
CA THR A 216 20.06 16.09 -4.55
C THR A 216 19.39 16.01 -3.18
N PHE A 217 20.15 15.64 -2.16
CA PHE A 217 19.67 15.38 -0.81
C PHE A 217 19.75 16.60 0.11
N ALA A 218 20.49 17.63 -0.31
CA ALA A 218 20.55 18.90 0.39
C ALA A 218 19.19 19.62 0.31
N PHE A 219 18.77 20.20 1.44
CA PHE A 219 17.56 21.01 1.52
C PHE A 219 17.87 22.35 2.16
N THR A 220 17.49 23.42 1.46
CA THR A 220 17.51 24.78 1.99
C THR A 220 16.07 25.28 1.96
N PRO A 221 15.46 25.61 3.11
CA PRO A 221 14.11 26.14 3.16
C PRO A 221 13.98 27.38 2.27
N PRO A 222 12.95 27.46 1.40
CA PRO A 222 12.65 28.68 0.66
C PRO A 222 12.45 29.91 1.58
N LYS A 223 12.67 31.12 1.04
CA LYS A 223 12.45 32.36 1.79
C LYS A 223 10.99 32.44 2.29
N GLY A 224 10.81 32.81 3.55
CA GLY A 224 9.49 32.96 4.18
C GLY A 224 8.87 31.66 4.70
N VAL A 225 9.60 30.54 4.68
CA VAL A 225 9.18 29.28 5.31
C VAL A 225 9.46 29.32 6.80
N LYS A 226 8.45 28.96 7.61
CA LYS A 226 8.60 28.78 9.06
C LYS A 226 9.33 27.46 9.31
N VAL A 227 10.46 27.53 10.01
CA VAL A 227 11.26 26.34 10.35
C VAL A 227 11.06 25.97 11.81
N THR A 228 10.70 24.71 12.05
CA THR A 228 10.66 24.10 13.38
C THR A 228 11.80 23.09 13.49
N GLU A 229 12.57 23.12 14.58
CA GLU A 229 13.61 22.14 14.84
C GLU A 229 13.15 21.13 15.89
N GLU A 230 13.27 19.85 15.57
CA GLU A 230 12.98 18.74 16.47
C GLU A 230 14.19 17.80 16.56
N LYS A 231 14.36 17.18 17.72
CA LYS A 231 15.35 16.13 17.93
C LYS A 231 14.61 14.82 18.12
N LEU A 232 14.95 13.81 17.32
CA LEU A 232 14.48 12.46 17.58
C LEU A 232 15.03 12.02 18.95
N PRO A 233 14.20 11.46 19.85
CA PRO A 233 14.71 10.87 21.09
C PRO A 233 15.77 9.83 20.75
N ALA A 234 16.90 9.83 21.49
CA ALA A 234 17.89 8.79 21.33
C ALA A 234 17.22 7.42 21.52
N ALA A 235 17.43 6.51 20.56
CA ALA A 235 16.93 5.15 20.66
C ALA A 235 17.48 4.54 21.96
N ARG A 236 16.61 4.32 22.94
CA ARG A 236 16.97 3.45 24.06
C ARG A 236 17.13 2.06 23.47
N HIS A 237 18.34 1.54 23.48
CA HIS A 237 18.58 0.11 23.34
C HIS A 237 17.94 -0.59 24.54
N THR A 238 16.63 -0.81 24.49
CA THR A 238 16.05 -1.93 25.20
C THR A 238 16.36 -3.15 24.34
N GLU A 239 17.26 -4.01 24.80
CA GLU A 239 17.24 -5.41 24.40
C GLU A 239 15.76 -5.86 24.35
N PRO A 240 15.34 -6.65 23.35
CA PRO A 240 14.06 -7.33 23.44
C PRO A 240 14.20 -8.36 24.56
N LYS A 241 14.02 -7.92 25.82
CA LYS A 241 13.57 -8.83 26.89
C LYS A 241 12.34 -9.50 26.31
N GLY A 242 12.40 -10.82 26.24
CA GLY A 242 11.59 -11.66 25.37
C GLY A 242 10.14 -11.21 25.28
N LEU A 243 9.56 -11.42 24.08
CA LEU A 243 8.13 -11.33 23.79
C LEU A 243 7.31 -11.37 25.08
N PRO A 244 6.58 -10.29 25.43
CA PRO A 244 5.69 -10.33 26.57
C PRO A 244 4.79 -11.54 26.35
N LYS A 245 4.90 -12.53 27.22
CA LYS A 245 3.84 -13.54 27.35
C LYS A 245 2.54 -12.75 27.50
N PRO A 246 1.44 -13.13 26.83
CA PRO A 246 0.19 -12.38 26.90
C PRO A 246 -0.41 -12.56 28.30
N ASN A 247 0.11 -11.80 29.27
CA ASN A 247 -0.53 -11.62 30.55
C ASN A 247 -1.54 -10.49 30.36
N GLY A 248 -2.80 -10.88 30.46
CA GLY A 248 -3.98 -10.05 30.22
C GLY A 248 -4.08 -8.91 31.20
N THR A 249 -3.50 -7.77 30.85
CA THR A 249 -3.83 -6.49 31.45
C THR A 249 -4.46 -5.62 30.37
N LYS A 250 -5.80 -5.57 30.38
CA LYS A 250 -6.61 -4.67 29.54
C LYS A 250 -6.15 -3.23 29.79
N PRO A 251 -5.84 -2.44 28.74
CA PRO A 251 -5.90 -0.99 28.85
C PRO A 251 -7.36 -0.64 29.08
N ASP A 252 -7.65 -0.05 30.24
CA ASP A 252 -8.98 0.47 30.55
C ASP A 252 -9.18 1.77 29.75
N THR A 253 -9.55 1.61 28.48
CA THR A 253 -10.25 2.63 27.72
C THR A 253 -11.70 2.20 27.70
N GLY A 254 -12.58 2.92 28.39
CA GLY A 254 -14.03 2.67 28.46
C GLY A 254 -14.77 2.78 27.13
N LYS A 255 -14.39 1.96 26.15
CA LYS A 255 -15.17 1.62 24.95
C LYS A 255 -15.41 0.12 25.01
N SER A 256 -16.68 -0.27 25.01
CA SER A 256 -17.13 -1.65 24.99
C SER A 256 -16.36 -2.44 23.91
N ASP A 257 -16.00 -3.69 24.19
CA ASP A 257 -15.41 -4.61 23.19
C ASP A 257 -16.31 -4.77 21.94
N ALA A 258 -17.56 -4.29 21.99
CA ALA A 258 -18.53 -4.22 20.89
C ALA A 258 -18.16 -3.26 19.73
N ASP A 259 -17.32 -2.25 19.95
CA ASP A 259 -17.05 -1.18 18.96
C ASP A 259 -15.79 -1.40 18.11
N LYS A 260 -15.05 -2.50 18.31
CA LYS A 260 -13.81 -2.78 17.57
C LYS A 260 -14.11 -3.38 16.19
N PRO A 261 -13.42 -2.94 15.12
CA PRO A 261 -13.47 -3.61 13.83
C PRO A 261 -13.08 -5.09 13.97
N THR A 262 -13.88 -5.98 13.38
CA THR A 262 -13.60 -7.43 13.34
C THR A 262 -13.41 -7.89 11.90
N VAL A 263 -12.70 -8.99 11.69
CA VAL A 263 -12.50 -9.57 10.34
C VAL A 263 -13.16 -10.93 10.26
N VAL A 264 -13.96 -11.15 9.23
CA VAL A 264 -14.58 -12.44 8.88
C VAL A 264 -13.95 -12.94 7.58
N GLY A 265 -13.66 -14.24 7.48
CA GLY A 265 -12.99 -14.82 6.33
C GLY A 265 -11.47 -14.80 6.44
N LYS A 266 -10.78 -15.29 5.41
CA LYS A 266 -9.32 -15.42 5.37
C LYS A 266 -8.78 -15.01 3.99
N GLY A 267 -7.57 -14.45 3.94
CA GLY A 267 -6.87 -14.12 2.70
C GLY A 267 -7.70 -13.20 1.79
N TRP A 268 -7.85 -13.59 0.52
CA TRP A 268 -8.62 -12.84 -0.48
C TRP A 268 -10.12 -12.74 -0.19
N GLU A 269 -10.65 -13.54 0.73
CA GLU A 269 -12.06 -13.54 1.13
C GLU A 269 -12.31 -12.79 2.44
N SER A 270 -11.34 -12.03 2.93
CA SER A 270 -11.46 -11.28 4.17
C SER A 270 -12.40 -10.08 4.04
N VAL A 271 -13.29 -9.95 5.01
CA VAL A 271 -14.30 -8.89 5.13
C VAL A 271 -14.12 -8.21 6.48
N VAL A 272 -13.95 -6.89 6.46
CA VAL A 272 -13.95 -6.07 7.66
C VAL A 272 -15.39 -5.77 8.06
N VAL A 273 -15.69 -5.94 9.34
CA VAL A 273 -17.00 -5.72 9.95
C VAL A 273 -16.88 -4.61 10.99
N LEU A 274 -17.63 -3.53 10.76
CA LEU A 274 -17.81 -2.43 11.69
C LEU A 274 -19.20 -2.56 12.33
N ARG A 275 -19.32 -2.24 13.62
CA ARG A 275 -20.57 -2.27 14.38
C ARG A 275 -20.90 -0.88 14.91
N GLY A 276 -22.17 -0.65 15.23
CA GLY A 276 -22.63 0.62 15.79
C GLY A 276 -22.70 1.75 14.77
N ALA A 277 -22.66 1.45 13.46
CA ALA A 277 -22.82 2.45 12.42
C ALA A 277 -24.28 2.88 12.36
N LYS A 278 -24.60 4.03 12.95
CA LYS A 278 -25.89 4.68 12.73
C LYS A 278 -25.79 5.53 11.48
N LEU A 279 -26.57 5.18 10.45
CA LEU A 279 -26.76 6.06 9.32
C LEU A 279 -27.42 7.35 9.83
N PRO A 280 -26.84 8.54 9.58
CA PRO A 280 -27.49 9.80 9.94
C PRO A 280 -28.86 9.88 9.26
N ALA A 281 -29.88 10.36 9.99
CA ALA A 281 -31.22 10.57 9.43
C ALA A 281 -31.21 11.54 8.23
N ASP A 282 -30.20 12.43 8.17
CA ASP A 282 -29.89 13.30 7.05
C ASP A 282 -28.51 12.97 6.45
N ALA A 283 -28.39 11.76 5.88
CA ALA A 283 -27.16 11.31 5.23
C ALA A 283 -26.86 12.03 3.90
N GLY A 284 -27.64 13.06 3.52
CA GLY A 284 -27.42 13.88 2.34
C GLY A 284 -27.20 13.04 1.06
N PRO A 285 -26.18 13.37 0.24
CA PRO A 285 -25.82 12.63 -0.98
C PRO A 285 -25.56 11.13 -0.76
N LEU A 286 -24.99 10.74 0.40
CA LEU A 286 -24.78 9.34 0.75
C LEU A 286 -26.11 8.63 1.00
N GLY A 287 -27.08 9.32 1.62
CA GLY A 287 -28.45 8.83 1.78
C GLY A 287 -29.14 8.58 0.43
N GLN A 288 -28.95 9.49 -0.54
CA GLN A 288 -29.49 9.31 -1.90
C GLN A 288 -28.83 8.14 -2.64
N LEU A 289 -27.51 7.97 -2.48
CA LEU A 289 -26.80 6.83 -3.05
C LEU A 289 -27.31 5.50 -2.46
N LEU A 290 -27.51 5.45 -1.14
CA LEU A 290 -28.06 4.28 -0.44
C LEU A 290 -29.52 4.01 -0.79
N ALA A 291 -30.32 5.06 -1.03
CA ALA A 291 -31.71 4.91 -1.48
C ALA A 291 -31.78 4.20 -2.84
N LYS A 292 -30.83 4.49 -3.74
CA LYS A 292 -30.68 3.82 -5.05
C LYS A 292 -29.94 2.49 -4.98
N ALA A 293 -29.26 2.20 -3.87
CA ALA A 293 -28.55 0.95 -3.69
C ALA A 293 -29.52 -0.24 -3.63
N ARG A 294 -29.06 -1.38 -4.15
CA ARG A 294 -29.83 -2.62 -4.17
C ARG A 294 -30.10 -3.07 -2.73
N THR A 295 -31.37 -3.32 -2.40
CA THR A 295 -31.75 -4.00 -1.17
C THR A 295 -31.45 -5.49 -1.29
N VAL A 296 -30.83 -6.05 -0.27
CA VAL A 296 -30.59 -7.50 -0.14
C VAL A 296 -31.13 -8.00 1.21
N GLN A 297 -31.46 -9.29 1.26
CA GLN A 297 -32.06 -9.94 2.41
C GLN A 297 -31.46 -11.33 2.61
N GLY A 298 -31.34 -11.76 3.86
CA GLY A 298 -30.87 -13.09 4.23
C GLY A 298 -31.16 -13.42 5.70
N THR A 299 -30.61 -14.53 6.19
CA THR A 299 -30.78 -14.97 7.59
C THR A 299 -30.27 -13.94 8.61
N TRP A 300 -29.34 -13.08 8.19
CA TRP A 300 -28.78 -11.99 8.98
C TRP A 300 -29.67 -10.75 9.04
N GLY A 301 -30.71 -10.62 8.21
CA GLY A 301 -31.63 -9.47 8.15
C GLY A 301 -31.74 -8.90 6.74
N SER A 302 -32.03 -7.59 6.64
CA SER A 302 -32.00 -6.83 5.39
C SER A 302 -30.93 -5.73 5.45
N GLY A 303 -30.54 -5.24 4.28
CA GLY A 303 -29.59 -4.15 4.15
C GLY A 303 -29.44 -3.66 2.72
N LYS A 304 -28.57 -2.66 2.56
CA LYS A 304 -28.21 -2.06 1.27
C LYS A 304 -26.80 -2.47 0.87
N ILE A 305 -26.65 -2.88 -0.39
CA ILE A 305 -25.35 -3.26 -0.95
C ILE A 305 -24.88 -2.24 -1.98
N LEU A 306 -23.64 -1.80 -1.81
CA LEU A 306 -22.91 -0.93 -2.71
C LEU A 306 -21.75 -1.73 -3.30
N THR A 307 -21.55 -1.64 -4.60
CA THR A 307 -20.48 -2.37 -5.28
C THR A 307 -19.83 -1.45 -6.30
N THR A 308 -18.51 -1.43 -6.28
CA THR A 308 -17.68 -0.75 -7.27
C THR A 308 -16.82 -1.78 -8.01
N LYS A 309 -15.92 -1.28 -8.86
CA LYS A 309 -14.96 -2.12 -9.59
C LYS A 309 -14.11 -3.02 -8.67
N MET A 310 -13.74 -2.50 -7.49
CA MET A 310 -12.91 -3.22 -6.52
C MET A 310 -13.57 -3.43 -5.17
N VAL A 311 -14.35 -2.48 -4.67
CA VAL A 311 -14.82 -2.51 -3.28
C VAL A 311 -16.31 -2.85 -3.26
N SER A 312 -16.69 -3.79 -2.40
CA SER A 312 -18.08 -4.01 -2.04
C SER A 312 -18.29 -3.59 -0.59
N ALA A 313 -19.45 -3.01 -0.31
CA ALA A 313 -19.92 -2.68 1.03
C ALA A 313 -21.38 -3.11 1.23
N LEU A 314 -21.68 -3.76 2.35
CA LEU A 314 -23.03 -4.10 2.79
C LEU A 314 -23.31 -3.40 4.10
N ILE A 315 -24.36 -2.58 4.14
CA ILE A 315 -24.83 -1.87 5.33
C ILE A 315 -26.16 -2.51 5.73
N THR A 316 -26.20 -3.14 6.89
CA THR A 316 -27.38 -3.85 7.39
C THR A 316 -28.26 -2.95 8.22
N ASP A 317 -29.56 -3.25 8.28
CA ASP A 317 -30.53 -2.46 9.05
C ASP A 317 -30.27 -2.52 10.57
N ASP A 318 -29.54 -3.54 11.03
CA ASP A 318 -29.10 -3.70 12.42
C ASP A 318 -27.80 -2.92 12.75
N GLY A 319 -27.31 -2.07 11.83
CA GLY A 319 -26.19 -1.14 12.08
C GLY A 319 -24.80 -1.74 11.94
N ARG A 320 -24.67 -2.89 11.26
CA ARG A 320 -23.38 -3.50 10.90
C ARG A 320 -22.98 -3.10 9.48
N VAL A 321 -21.69 -2.88 9.27
CA VAL A 321 -21.13 -2.53 7.95
C VAL A 321 -20.04 -3.53 7.60
N PHE A 322 -20.20 -4.19 6.46
CA PHE A 322 -19.28 -5.18 5.92
C PHE A 322 -18.58 -4.60 4.71
N ILE A 323 -17.24 -4.59 4.69
CA ILE A 323 -16.45 -3.99 3.61
C ILE A 323 -15.34 -4.96 3.20
N GLY A 324 -15.14 -5.14 1.89
CA GLY A 324 -14.01 -5.93 1.40
C GLY A 324 -13.82 -5.86 -0.10
N LEU A 325 -12.66 -6.36 -0.54
CA LEU A 325 -12.35 -6.61 -1.96
C LEU A 325 -12.97 -7.95 -2.38
N VAL A 326 -14.27 -8.10 -2.13
CA VAL A 326 -15.01 -9.36 -2.27
C VAL A 326 -16.30 -9.15 -3.05
N SER A 327 -16.82 -10.25 -3.60
CA SER A 327 -18.11 -10.25 -4.28
C SER A 327 -19.26 -9.89 -3.32
N PRO A 328 -20.38 -9.35 -3.84
CA PRO A 328 -21.58 -9.08 -3.05
C PRO A 328 -22.10 -10.29 -2.27
N ASP A 329 -22.00 -11.49 -2.85
CA ASP A 329 -22.45 -12.72 -2.22
C ASP A 329 -21.53 -13.13 -1.06
N THR A 330 -20.24 -12.81 -1.16
CA THR A 330 -19.28 -13.05 -0.07
C THR A 330 -19.53 -12.14 1.12
N LEU A 331 -19.94 -10.89 0.90
CA LEU A 331 -20.39 -10.01 1.99
C LEU A 331 -21.62 -10.55 2.71
N GLN A 332 -22.62 -11.02 1.94
CA GLN A 332 -23.84 -11.60 2.52
C GLN A 332 -23.54 -12.89 3.31
N ALA A 333 -22.64 -13.73 2.80
CA ALA A 333 -22.18 -14.92 3.51
C ALA A 333 -21.39 -14.57 4.78
N ALA A 334 -20.62 -13.48 4.78
CA ALA A 334 -19.93 -12.97 5.96
C ALA A 334 -20.94 -12.43 7.00
N ALA A 335 -21.97 -11.70 6.56
CA ALA A 335 -23.03 -11.19 7.43
C ALA A 335 -23.82 -12.30 8.15
N ALA A 336 -24.04 -13.44 7.48
CA ALA A 336 -24.64 -14.63 8.09
C ALA A 336 -23.78 -15.26 9.20
N LYS A 337 -22.46 -15.05 9.18
CA LYS A 337 -21.51 -15.64 10.15
C LYS A 337 -21.10 -14.66 11.24
N ALA A 338 -21.23 -13.36 11.02
CA ALA A 338 -20.87 -12.35 11.99
C ALA A 338 -21.92 -12.29 13.11
N PRO A 339 -21.49 -12.26 14.39
CA PRO A 339 -22.38 -11.98 15.50
C PRO A 339 -23.19 -10.69 15.25
N ARG A 340 -24.48 -10.74 15.59
CA ARG A 340 -25.34 -9.55 15.68
C ARG A 340 -24.87 -8.71 16.86
#